data_AF-A0A099I9N4-F1
#
_entry.id   AF-A0A099I9N4-F1
#
_cell.length_a   1.000
_cell.length_b   1.000
_cell.length_c   1.000
_cell.angle_alpha   90.00
_cell.angle_beta   90.00
_cell.angle_gamma   90.00
#
_symmetry.space_group_name_H-M   'P 1'
#
loop_
_entity.id
_entity.type
_entity.pdbx_description
1 polymer ?
#
loop_
_entity_poly.entity_id
_entity_poly.type
_entity_poly.pdbx_seq_one_letter_code
_entity_poly.pdbx_strand_id
1 'polypeptide(L)'
;MVDFLRNVFSAALKTNDALEKGILTGCLRIAKESTPMVGFSLFTGLNNFKVNSIFDEASNQRFGFTQNEIGSLLQDYHASEYQSQMKEW
;
A
#
# COMPACT_ATOMS: atom_id res chain seq x y z
N MET A 1 -9.79 4.93 -21.97
CA MET A 1 -9.24 5.43 -20.70
C MET A 1 -8.07 4.57 -20.21
N VAL A 2 -8.27 3.27 -20.02
CA VAL A 2 -7.20 2.33 -19.61
C VAL A 2 -5.99 2.36 -20.54
N ASP A 3 -6.19 2.32 -21.86
CA ASP A 3 -5.08 2.39 -22.84
C ASP A 3 -4.30 3.70 -22.80
N PHE A 4 -5.02 4.82 -22.58
CA PHE A 4 -4.39 6.13 -22.43
C PHE A 4 -3.48 6.15 -21.21
N LEU A 5 -3.99 5.74 -20.05
CA LEU A 5 -3.20 5.69 -18.81
C LEU A 5 -2.02 4.71 -18.92
N ARG A 6 -2.22 3.55 -19.56
CA ARG A 6 -1.15 2.59 -19.82
C ARG A 6 -0.02 3.22 -20.65
N ASN A 7 -0.36 3.93 -21.72
CA ASN A 7 0.63 4.56 -22.60
C ASN A 7 1.38 5.69 -21.87
N VAL A 8 0.67 6.51 -21.09
CA VAL A 8 1.27 7.55 -20.24
C VAL A 8 2.26 6.95 -19.24
N PHE A 9 1.85 5.92 -18.49
CA PHE A 9 2.73 5.29 -17.50
C PHE A 9 3.90 4.55 -18.13
N SER A 10 3.71 3.91 -19.28
CA SER A 10 4.82 3.26 -20.02
C SER A 10 5.88 4.29 -20.43
N ALA A 11 5.46 5.40 -21.05
CA ALA A 11 6.38 6.46 -21.47
C ALA A 11 7.09 7.12 -20.28
N ALA A 12 6.36 7.39 -19.19
CA ALA A 12 6.90 8.09 -18.04
C ALA A 12 7.80 7.21 -17.15
N LEU A 13 7.46 5.92 -16.96
CA LEU A 13 8.07 5.05 -15.93
C LEU A 13 9.00 3.97 -16.48
N LYS A 14 8.97 3.66 -17.78
CA LYS A 14 9.81 2.59 -18.37
C LYS A 14 10.91 3.11 -19.29
N THR A 15 10.60 4.09 -20.14
CA THR A 15 11.48 4.56 -21.23
C THR A 15 12.02 5.97 -20.98
N ASN A 16 12.08 6.40 -19.73
CA ASN A 16 12.45 7.75 -19.36
C ASN A 16 13.85 7.78 -18.74
N ASP A 17 14.85 8.16 -19.53
CA ASP A 17 16.25 8.25 -19.10
C ASP A 17 16.49 9.33 -18.04
N ALA A 18 15.57 10.29 -17.89
CA ALA A 18 15.62 11.30 -16.83
C ALA A 18 14.99 10.83 -15.51
N LEU A 19 14.32 9.67 -15.49
CA LEU A 19 13.66 9.15 -14.31
C LEU A 19 14.57 8.16 -13.56
N GLU A 20 15.13 8.61 -12.44
CA GLU A 20 15.84 7.73 -11.51
C GLU A 20 14.88 6.81 -10.74
N LYS A 21 13.75 7.34 -10.27
CA LYS A 21 12.76 6.60 -9.47
C LYS A 21 11.36 7.21 -9.55
N GLY A 22 10.36 6.36 -9.77
CA GLY A 22 8.93 6.73 -9.71
C GLY A 22 8.21 6.07 -8.53
N ILE A 23 7.34 6.83 -7.86
CA ILE A 23 6.44 6.30 -6.82
C ILE A 23 5.00 6.58 -7.26
N LEU A 24 4.18 5.54 -7.33
CA LEU A 24 2.77 5.62 -7.64
C LEU A 24 1.96 5.19 -6.42
N THR A 25 1.11 6.07 -5.92
CA THR A 25 0.22 5.81 -4.77
C THR A 25 -1.23 5.95 -5.18
N GLY A 26 -2.10 5.11 -4.64
CA GLY A 26 -3.55 5.20 -4.86
C GLY A 26 -4.30 4.45 -3.77
N CYS A 27 -5.55 4.84 -3.52
CA CYS A 27 -6.42 4.19 -2.55
C CYS A 27 -6.93 2.83 -3.06
N LEU A 28 -7.12 2.71 -4.37
CA LEU A 28 -7.55 1.49 -5.03
C LEU A 28 -6.30 0.65 -5.35
N ARG A 29 -6.22 -0.58 -4.83
CA ARG A 29 -5.09 -1.53 -5.02
C ARG A 29 -5.05 -2.11 -6.45
N ILE A 30 -5.28 -1.28 -7.46
CA ILE A 30 -5.32 -1.61 -8.89
C ILE A 30 -4.00 -2.21 -9.41
N ALA A 31 -2.90 -1.98 -8.69
CA ALA A 31 -1.61 -2.57 -8.98
C ALA A 31 -1.49 -4.05 -8.57
N LYS A 32 -2.24 -4.48 -7.54
CA LYS A 32 -2.20 -5.85 -6.99
C LYS A 32 -3.34 -6.71 -7.58
N GLU A 33 -4.48 -6.10 -7.86
CA GLU A 33 -5.63 -6.76 -8.49
C GLU A 33 -5.52 -6.66 -10.01
N SER A 34 -4.68 -7.53 -10.60
CA SER A 34 -4.85 -7.85 -12.02
C SER A 34 -6.16 -8.61 -12.15
N THR A 35 -7.15 -7.99 -12.80
CA THR A 35 -8.48 -8.56 -13.03
C THR A 35 -8.40 -10.00 -13.56
N PRO A 36 -9.25 -10.93 -13.08
CA PRO A 36 -9.23 -12.33 -13.49
C PRO A 36 -9.62 -12.54 -14.97
N MET A 37 -10.16 -11.51 -15.63
CA MET A 37 -10.37 -11.50 -17.07
C MET A 37 -9.28 -10.68 -17.78
N VAL A 38 -8.56 -11.39 -18.65
CA VAL A 38 -7.74 -10.91 -19.78
C VAL A 38 -6.43 -10.18 -19.43
N GLY A 39 -5.35 -10.94 -19.24
CA GLY A 39 -4.03 -10.77 -19.89
C GLY A 39 -3.24 -9.45 -19.86
N PHE A 40 -3.78 -8.33 -19.40
CA PHE A 40 -3.13 -7.01 -19.48
C PHE A 40 -3.50 -6.16 -18.26
N SER A 41 -2.62 -6.15 -17.25
CA SER A 41 -2.68 -5.14 -16.19
C SER A 41 -2.17 -3.79 -16.75
N LEU A 42 -2.69 -2.67 -16.22
CA LEU A 42 -2.22 -1.31 -16.52
C LEU A 42 -0.71 -1.13 -16.34
N PHE A 43 -0.10 -1.97 -15.50
CA PHE A 43 1.33 -1.93 -15.16
C PHE A 43 2.13 -3.08 -15.79
N THR A 44 1.50 -3.93 -16.61
CA THR A 44 2.19 -5.00 -17.33
C THR A 44 3.27 -4.39 -18.23
N GLY A 45 4.52 -4.77 -17.98
CA GLY A 45 5.69 -4.33 -18.76
C GLY A 45 6.52 -3.23 -18.11
N LEU A 46 6.17 -2.72 -16.92
CA LEU A 46 7.07 -1.88 -16.12
C LEU A 46 8.22 -2.72 -15.57
N ASN A 47 9.44 -2.22 -15.70
CA ASN A 47 10.63 -2.85 -15.13
C ASN A 47 10.72 -2.52 -13.63
N ASN A 48 11.22 -3.46 -12.82
CA ASN A 48 11.45 -3.27 -11.38
C ASN A 48 10.21 -2.83 -10.58
N PHE A 49 9.02 -3.26 -11.00
CA PHE A 49 7.76 -2.89 -10.36
C PHE A 49 7.59 -3.61 -9.01
N LYS A 50 7.49 -2.84 -7.92
CA LYS A 50 7.21 -3.36 -6.57
C LYS A 50 5.91 -2.76 -6.04
N VAL A 51 4.95 -3.62 -5.73
CA VAL A 51 3.72 -3.24 -5.04
C VAL A 51 3.98 -3.34 -3.54
N ASN A 52 3.88 -2.21 -2.84
CA ASN A 52 3.91 -2.18 -1.38
C ASN A 52 2.52 -1.78 -0.87
N SER A 53 2.08 -2.46 0.18
CA SER A 53 0.79 -2.24 0.81
C SER A 53 0.92 -2.28 2.33
N ILE A 54 -0.06 -1.67 3.01
CA ILE A 54 -0.20 -1.73 4.48
C ILE A 54 -0.27 -3.15 5.03
N PHE A 55 -0.76 -4.12 4.25
CA PHE A 55 -0.87 -5.53 4.63
C PHE A 55 0.38 -6.36 4.33
N ASP A 56 1.43 -5.76 3.75
CA ASP A 56 2.66 -6.50 3.51
C ASP A 56 3.48 -6.58 4.80
N GLU A 57 4.23 -7.67 4.99
CA GLU A 57 4.98 -7.95 6.23
C GLU A 57 5.96 -6.82 6.59
N ALA A 58 6.59 -6.21 5.59
CA ALA A 58 7.49 -5.06 5.76
C ALA A 58 6.77 -3.80 6.31
N SER A 59 5.45 -3.72 6.14
CA SER A 59 4.61 -2.64 6.62
C SER A 59 4.04 -2.92 8.03
N ASN A 60 4.01 -4.18 8.46
CA ASN A 60 3.33 -4.61 9.68
C ASN A 60 3.82 -3.90 10.96
N GLN A 61 5.08 -3.48 11.01
CA GLN A 61 5.66 -2.78 12.16
C GLN A 61 5.53 -1.25 12.10
N ARG A 62 4.93 -0.70 11.04
CA ARG A 62 4.93 0.74 10.74
C ARG A 62 3.53 1.37 10.82
N PHE A 63 2.51 0.55 11.03
CA PHE A 63 1.11 0.97 11.09
C PHE A 63 0.48 0.46 12.39
N GLY A 64 -0.47 1.23 12.92
CA GLY A 64 -1.12 0.95 14.20
C GLY A 64 -0.48 1.69 15.37
N PHE A 65 -0.93 1.36 16.57
CA PHE A 65 -0.43 1.93 17.82
C PHE A 65 0.53 0.96 18.50
N THR A 66 1.56 1.49 19.14
CA THR A 66 2.41 0.73 20.07
C THR A 66 1.64 0.40 21.34
N GLN A 67 2.11 -0.61 22.09
CA GLN A 67 1.50 -0.99 23.37
C GLN A 67 1.49 0.16 24.39
N ASN A 68 2.48 1.06 24.32
CA ASN A 68 2.52 2.24 25.18
C ASN A 68 1.45 3.27 24.78
N GLU A 69 1.29 3.54 23.48
CA GLU A 69 0.26 4.44 22.97
C GLU A 69 -1.16 3.91 23.26
N ILE A 70 -1.37 2.59 23.11
CA ILE A 70 -2.63 1.93 23.51
C ILE A 70 -2.87 2.11 25.01
N GLY A 71 -1.84 1.91 25.83
CA GLY A 71 -1.93 2.10 27.28
C GLY A 71 -2.34 3.53 27.67
N SER A 72 -1.68 4.53 27.09
CA SER A 72 -2.01 5.95 27.30
C SER A 72 -3.44 6.27 26.84
N LEU A 73 -3.83 5.84 25.63
CA LEU A 73 -5.20 6.02 25.13
C LEU A 73 -6.23 5.41 26.08
N LEU A 74 -6.04 4.16 26.51
CA LEU A 74 -7.00 3.52 27.42
C LEU A 74 -7.06 4.22 28.78
N GLN A 75 -5.95 4.79 29.26
CA GLN A 75 -5.95 5.55 30.50
C GLN A 75 -6.71 6.87 30.36
N ASP A 76 -6.48 7.60 29.27
CA ASP A 76 -7.13 8.88 28.96
C ASP A 76 -8.66 8.76 28.87
N TYR A 77 -9.14 7.61 28.41
CA TYR A 77 -10.58 7.30 28.30
C TYR A 77 -11.14 6.48 29.47
N HIS A 78 -10.38 6.28 30.56
CA HIS A 78 -10.78 5.45 31.72
C HIS A 78 -11.21 4.01 31.36
N ALA A 79 -10.60 3.46 30.31
CA ALA A 79 -10.94 2.20 29.66
C ALA A 79 -9.87 1.12 29.85
N SER A 80 -9.01 1.23 30.89
CA SER A 80 -7.87 0.32 31.09
C SER A 80 -8.25 -1.15 31.27
N GLU A 81 -9.49 -1.45 31.63
CA GLU A 81 -10.03 -2.83 31.70
C GLU A 81 -10.00 -3.56 30.35
N TYR A 82 -10.05 -2.82 29.23
CA TYR A 82 -10.05 -3.38 27.88
C TYR A 82 -8.65 -3.68 27.33
N GLN A 83 -7.59 -3.45 28.11
CA GLN A 83 -6.20 -3.60 27.64
C GLN A 83 -5.88 -5.03 27.18
N SER A 84 -6.41 -6.04 27.87
CA SER A 84 -6.20 -7.45 27.48
C SER A 84 -6.93 -7.77 26.17
N GLN A 85 -8.15 -7.25 25.98
CA GLN A 85 -8.93 -7.48 24.75
C GLN A 85 -8.30 -6.77 23.54
N MET A 86 -7.78 -5.55 23.72
CA MET A 86 -7.08 -4.81 22.66
C MET A 86 -5.75 -5.44 22.24
N LYS A 87 -5.14 -6.29 23.09
CA LYS A 87 -3.90 -7.02 22.75
C LYS A 87 -4.16 -8.28 21.93
N GLU A 88 -5.35 -8.85 22.02
CA GLU A 88 -5.72 -10.07 21.30
C GLU A 88 -6.25 -9.80 19.87
N TRP A 89 -6.62 -8.55 19.59
CA TRP A 89 -7.14 -8.09 18.29
C TRP A 89 -6.03 -7.70 17.32
#